data_AF-A0A241V4A6-F1
#
_entry.id   AF-A0A241V4A6-F1
#
_cell.length_a   1.000
_cell.length_b   1.000
_cell.length_c   1.000
_cell.angle_alpha   90.00
_cell.angle_beta   90.00
_cell.angle_gamma   90.00
#
_symmetry.space_group_name_H-M   'P 1'
#
loop_
_entity.id
_entity.type
_entity.pdbx_description
1 polymer ?
#
loop_
_entity_poly.entity_id
_entity_poly.type
_entity_poly.pdbx_seq_one_letter_code
_entity_poly.pdbx_strand_id
1 'polypeptide(L)'
;ELEDTNGTKVPFDLYTVDYDYGRVTLGGDFTMGNLVAPLTVKYRYQDMGLIRDVQINGQLTFTKPLTHNYDAVDTIVGSALVVGDIQARYTRKFVQGSWSGTWNDEPVGATISANYNDALYPLLVTNKGAIQERWYIQFVSPTEFKCVGEYTGELSLRGSPSVDYAPLNPVTGVPYFTIKKEGWGSGWANSNVLRFNTIAANFPVWVIRTVRQSEPAVLSDQFQIMLRGDFDRVV
;
A
#
# COMPACT_ATOMS: atom_id res chain seq x y z
N GLU A 1 -22.59 3.33 5.19
CA GLU A 1 -22.82 2.32 4.12
C GLU A 1 -24.29 1.95 4.09
N LEU A 2 -24.81 1.61 2.91
CA LEU A 2 -26.19 1.17 2.71
C LEU A 2 -26.17 -0.32 2.33
N GLU A 3 -26.83 -1.15 3.12
CA GLU A 3 -26.81 -2.61 2.98
C GLU A 3 -28.23 -3.19 3.01
N ASP A 4 -28.41 -4.30 2.30
CA ASP A 4 -29.64 -5.09 2.36
C ASP A 4 -29.63 -6.05 3.57
N THR A 5 -30.73 -6.78 3.76
CA THR A 5 -30.86 -7.73 4.89
C THR A 5 -29.86 -8.89 4.84
N ASN A 6 -29.33 -9.22 3.66
CA ASN A 6 -28.32 -10.27 3.48
C ASN A 6 -26.89 -9.72 3.58
N GLY A 7 -26.71 -8.43 3.89
CA GLY A 7 -25.40 -7.77 3.93
C GLY A 7 -24.84 -7.40 2.55
N THR A 8 -25.66 -7.45 1.50
CA THR A 8 -25.30 -6.99 0.16
C THR A 8 -25.24 -5.47 0.15
N LYS A 9 -24.06 -4.92 -0.19
CA LYS A 9 -23.87 -3.46 -0.29
C LYS A 9 -24.59 -2.92 -1.51
N VAL A 10 -25.34 -1.83 -1.32
CA VAL A 10 -25.86 -1.06 -2.43
C VAL A 10 -24.68 -0.38 -3.14
N PRO A 11 -24.56 -0.51 -4.47
CA PRO A 11 -23.54 0.18 -5.25
C PRO A 11 -23.53 1.71 -4.99
N PHE A 12 -22.33 2.29 -4.84
CA PHE A 12 -22.13 3.70 -4.47
C PHE A 12 -22.61 4.70 -5.54
N ASP A 13 -22.75 4.26 -6.78
CA ASP A 13 -23.27 5.03 -7.91
C ASP A 13 -24.80 5.17 -7.88
N LEU A 14 -25.49 4.36 -7.08
CA LEU A 14 -26.95 4.36 -7.00
C LEU A 14 -27.51 5.24 -5.86
N TYR A 15 -26.66 5.90 -5.10
CA TYR A 15 -27.07 6.85 -4.07
C TYR A 15 -26.06 7.96 -3.88
N THR A 16 -26.53 9.12 -3.42
CA THR A 16 -25.69 10.23 -2.98
C THR A 16 -25.77 10.38 -1.47
N VAL A 17 -24.66 10.83 -0.87
CA VAL A 17 -24.58 11.10 0.57
C VAL A 17 -24.26 12.57 0.77
N ASP A 18 -25.15 13.25 1.48
CA ASP A 18 -24.90 14.55 2.06
C ASP A 18 -24.29 14.35 3.44
N TYR A 19 -22.99 14.59 3.56
CA TYR A 19 -22.25 14.39 4.80
C TYR A 19 -22.49 15.50 5.83
N ASP A 20 -22.89 16.69 5.39
CA ASP A 20 -23.15 17.83 6.29
C ASP A 20 -24.49 17.65 7.00
N TYR A 21 -25.49 17.12 6.28
CA TYR A 21 -26.84 16.89 6.80
C TYR A 21 -27.13 15.43 7.15
N GLY A 22 -26.18 14.52 6.95
CA GLY A 22 -26.34 13.08 7.25
C GLY A 22 -27.46 12.41 6.44
N ARG A 23 -27.71 12.87 5.21
CA ARG A 23 -28.80 12.36 4.36
C ARG A 23 -28.27 11.46 3.27
N VAL A 24 -28.93 10.32 3.09
CA VAL A 24 -28.71 9.43 1.94
C VAL A 24 -29.89 9.61 1.00
N THR A 25 -29.61 9.95 -0.27
CA THR A 25 -30.63 10.07 -1.31
C THR A 25 -30.39 9.00 -2.35
N LEU A 26 -31.36 8.11 -2.55
CA LEU A 26 -31.29 7.12 -3.62
C LEU A 26 -31.41 7.84 -4.97
N GLY A 27 -30.63 7.39 -5.96
CA GLY A 27 -30.69 7.93 -7.32
C GLY A 27 -32.08 7.74 -7.94
N GLY A 28 -32.44 8.58 -8.90
CA GLY A 28 -33.74 8.50 -9.59
C GLY A 28 -33.97 7.15 -10.30
N ASP A 29 -32.89 6.51 -10.74
CA ASP A 29 -32.90 5.19 -11.39
C ASP A 29 -32.70 4.03 -10.40
N PHE A 30 -32.73 4.29 -9.10
CA PHE A 30 -32.59 3.24 -8.10
C PHE A 30 -33.73 2.23 -8.20
N THR A 31 -33.36 0.95 -8.34
CA THR A 31 -34.27 -0.19 -8.27
C THR A 31 -33.73 -1.21 -7.27
N MET A 32 -34.63 -1.89 -6.56
CA MET A 32 -34.24 -2.94 -5.62
C MET A 32 -33.48 -4.08 -6.31
N GLY A 33 -33.77 -4.40 -7.57
CA GLY A 33 -33.09 -5.48 -8.28
C GLY A 33 -33.06 -6.79 -7.47
N ASN A 34 -31.85 -7.24 -7.11
CA ASN A 34 -31.61 -8.43 -6.28
C ASN A 34 -31.46 -8.13 -4.77
N LEU A 35 -31.59 -6.87 -4.35
CA LEU A 35 -31.48 -6.46 -2.95
C LEU A 35 -32.75 -6.81 -2.18
N VAL A 36 -32.59 -7.23 -0.92
CA VAL A 36 -33.70 -7.62 -0.05
C VAL A 36 -33.99 -6.56 1.01
N ALA A 37 -35.22 -6.05 1.01
CA ALA A 37 -35.71 -5.09 2.00
C ALA A 37 -35.81 -5.72 3.42
N PRO A 38 -35.68 -4.93 4.51
CA PRO A 38 -35.37 -3.50 4.51
C PRO A 38 -33.90 -3.22 4.19
N LEU A 39 -33.65 -2.04 3.60
CA LEU A 39 -32.30 -1.49 3.50
C LEU A 39 -31.93 -0.81 4.82
N THR A 40 -30.73 -1.09 5.31
CA THR A 40 -30.19 -0.52 6.54
C THR A 40 -29.08 0.47 6.20
N VAL A 41 -29.22 1.70 6.71
CA VAL A 41 -28.14 2.70 6.66
C VAL A 41 -27.32 2.58 7.93
N LYS A 42 -26.03 2.29 7.77
CA LYS A 42 -25.05 2.39 8.85
C LYS A 42 -24.27 3.68 8.69
N TYR A 43 -24.31 4.54 9.69
CA TYR A 43 -23.51 5.77 9.75
C TYR A 43 -22.64 5.77 11.00
N ARG A 44 -21.61 6.60 10.98
CA ARG A 44 -20.77 6.86 12.15
C ARG A 44 -20.37 8.32 12.15
N TYR A 45 -20.37 8.92 13.34
CA TYR A 45 -19.59 10.12 13.63
C TYR A 45 -18.42 9.71 14.53
N GLN A 46 -17.35 10.49 14.52
CA GLN A 46 -16.13 10.11 15.21
C GLN A 46 -15.35 11.33 15.69
N ASP A 47 -14.74 11.19 16.86
CA ASP A 47 -13.75 12.09 17.42
C ASP A 47 -12.41 11.36 17.48
N MET A 48 -11.35 12.05 17.08
CA MET A 48 -9.98 11.57 17.26
C MET A 48 -9.28 12.50 18.25
N GLY A 49 -9.06 12.01 19.46
CA GLY A 49 -8.44 12.76 20.54
C GLY A 49 -7.16 12.08 21.03
N LEU A 50 -6.16 12.90 21.41
CA LEU A 50 -5.02 12.39 22.16
C LEU A 50 -5.49 12.09 23.59
N ILE A 51 -5.24 10.86 24.04
CA ILE A 51 -5.54 10.45 25.41
C ILE A 51 -4.54 11.11 26.36
N ARG A 52 -5.07 11.81 27.38
CA ARG A 52 -4.30 12.40 28.47
C ARG A 52 -4.10 11.40 29.61
N ASP A 53 -5.14 10.63 29.93
CA ASP A 53 -5.15 9.74 31.08
C ASP A 53 -6.08 8.54 30.87
N VAL A 54 -5.69 7.38 31.39
CA VAL A 54 -6.43 6.11 31.34
C VAL A 54 -6.46 5.51 32.73
N GLN A 55 -7.65 5.41 33.29
CA GLN A 55 -7.87 4.84 34.61
C GLN A 55 -8.23 3.35 34.53
N ILE A 56 -7.91 2.60 35.60
CA ILE A 56 -8.16 1.15 35.66
C ILE A 56 -9.64 0.78 35.59
N ASN A 57 -10.52 1.73 35.95
CA ASN A 57 -11.97 1.59 35.83
C ASN A 57 -12.50 1.82 34.41
N GLY A 58 -11.62 2.04 33.41
CA GLY A 58 -11.99 2.29 32.03
C GLY A 58 -12.30 3.76 31.72
N GLN A 59 -12.15 4.68 32.67
CA GLN A 59 -12.32 6.10 32.40
C GLN A 59 -11.17 6.62 31.55
N LEU A 60 -11.52 7.26 30.43
CA LEU A 60 -10.58 7.89 29.51
C LEU A 60 -10.72 9.40 29.60
N THR A 61 -9.60 10.10 29.75
CA THR A 61 -9.58 11.55 29.63
C THR A 61 -8.81 11.96 28.39
N PHE A 62 -9.40 12.81 27.56
CA PHE A 62 -8.78 13.36 26.35
C PHE A 62 -8.19 14.75 26.63
N THR A 63 -7.21 15.16 25.81
CA THR A 63 -6.61 16.51 25.91
C THR A 63 -7.53 17.61 25.40
N LYS A 64 -8.50 17.26 24.54
CA LYS A 64 -9.54 18.15 24.02
C LYS A 64 -10.92 17.56 24.33
N PRO A 65 -11.96 18.39 24.53
CA PRO A 65 -13.32 17.90 24.69
C PRO A 65 -13.78 17.18 23.41
N LEU A 66 -14.62 16.15 23.58
CA LEU A 66 -15.29 15.49 22.46
C LEU A 66 -16.30 16.46 21.82
N THR A 67 -16.48 16.36 20.51
CA THR A 67 -17.39 17.25 19.78
C THR A 67 -18.83 16.73 19.76
N HIS A 68 -19.01 15.44 20.07
CA HIS A 68 -20.32 14.78 20.09
C HIS A 68 -20.60 14.13 21.43
N ASN A 69 -21.89 13.96 21.73
CA ASN A 69 -22.35 13.10 22.80
C ASN A 69 -22.43 11.66 22.28
N TYR A 70 -21.81 10.75 23.02
CA TYR A 70 -21.67 9.34 22.70
C TYR A 70 -22.53 8.52 23.65
N ASP A 71 -23.50 7.77 23.11
CA ASP A 71 -24.28 6.82 23.92
C ASP A 71 -23.42 5.59 24.21
N ALA A 72 -23.43 5.12 25.46
CA ALA A 72 -22.66 3.96 25.89
C ALA A 72 -22.98 2.69 25.09
N VAL A 73 -24.21 2.51 24.60
CA VAL A 73 -24.58 1.28 23.87
C VAL A 73 -24.03 1.24 22.43
N ASP A 74 -23.81 2.40 21.82
CA ASP A 74 -23.40 2.53 20.41
C ASP A 74 -21.95 3.03 20.24
N THR A 75 -21.22 3.20 21.35
CA THR A 75 -19.88 3.79 21.33
C THR A 75 -18.79 2.73 21.34
N ILE A 76 -17.91 2.81 20.35
CA ILE A 76 -16.71 1.99 20.26
C ILE A 76 -15.49 2.88 20.47
N VAL A 77 -14.63 2.48 21.40
CA VAL A 77 -13.32 3.10 21.60
C VAL A 77 -12.26 2.21 20.96
N GLY A 78 -11.43 2.79 20.09
CA GLY A 78 -10.31 2.11 19.46
C GLY A 78 -9.02 2.92 19.58
N SER A 79 -7.88 2.23 19.56
CA SER A 79 -6.58 2.87 19.38
C SER A 79 -6.33 3.16 17.91
N ALA A 80 -5.63 4.27 17.63
CA ALA A 80 -5.18 4.62 16.30
C ALA A 80 -3.67 4.43 16.21
N LEU A 81 -3.22 3.62 15.25
CA LEU A 81 -1.81 3.56 14.84
C LEU A 81 -1.60 4.61 13.75
N VAL A 82 -0.84 5.66 14.07
CA VAL A 82 -0.51 6.71 13.09
C VAL A 82 0.62 6.22 12.21
N VAL A 83 0.32 6.06 10.92
CA VAL A 83 1.30 5.83 9.87
C VAL A 83 1.50 7.16 9.16
N GLY A 84 2.76 7.61 9.05
CA GLY A 84 3.10 8.81 8.30
C GLY A 84 2.95 8.63 6.79
N ASP A 85 3.40 9.61 6.03
CA ASP A 85 3.33 9.56 4.57
C ASP A 85 4.16 8.39 4.01
N ILE A 86 3.49 7.55 3.22
CA ILE A 86 4.10 6.42 2.54
C ILE A 86 4.06 6.66 1.03
N GLN A 87 5.23 6.55 0.41
CA GLN A 87 5.39 6.68 -1.03
C GLN A 87 6.41 5.68 -1.52
N ALA A 88 6.05 4.99 -2.60
CA ALA A 88 6.97 4.11 -3.28
C ALA A 88 8.09 4.92 -3.94
N ARG A 89 9.33 4.47 -3.77
CA ARG A 89 10.52 5.12 -4.35
C ARG A 89 11.60 4.09 -4.64
N TYR A 90 12.46 4.37 -5.62
CA TYR A 90 13.70 3.62 -5.78
C TYR A 90 14.81 4.29 -4.96
N THR A 91 15.78 3.50 -4.51
CA THR A 91 16.96 3.99 -3.77
C THR A 91 18.20 3.19 -4.16
N ARG A 92 19.38 3.70 -3.80
CA ARG A 92 20.66 2.98 -3.88
C ARG A 92 20.95 2.43 -5.29
N LYS A 93 20.83 3.30 -6.31
CA LYS A 93 21.21 2.94 -7.67
C LYS A 93 22.73 2.98 -7.81
N PHE A 94 23.32 1.87 -8.24
CA PHE A 94 24.74 1.80 -8.59
C PHE A 94 24.99 0.72 -9.65
N VAL A 95 26.21 0.70 -10.18
CA VAL A 95 26.64 -0.26 -11.20
C VAL A 95 27.88 -1.01 -10.74
N GLN A 96 28.08 -2.22 -11.25
CA GLN A 96 29.25 -3.05 -10.97
C GLN A 96 29.54 -4.00 -12.15
N GLY A 97 30.80 -4.44 -12.29
CA GLY A 97 31.21 -5.26 -13.43
C GLY A 97 30.61 -6.66 -13.49
N SER A 98 30.29 -7.26 -12.34
CA SER A 98 29.63 -8.56 -12.28
C SER A 98 28.78 -8.72 -11.02
N TRP A 99 27.83 -9.66 -11.05
CA TRP A 99 27.12 -10.05 -9.83
C TRP A 99 28.06 -10.77 -8.87
N SER A 100 28.20 -10.26 -7.65
CA SER A 100 29.15 -10.76 -6.66
C SER A 100 28.65 -11.97 -5.88
N GLY A 101 27.38 -12.36 -6.03
CA GLY A 101 26.73 -13.38 -5.20
C GLY A 101 26.19 -12.88 -3.87
N THR A 102 26.43 -11.61 -3.53
CA THR A 102 26.04 -11.03 -2.23
C THR A 102 25.14 -9.81 -2.42
N TRP A 103 24.01 -9.79 -1.72
CA TRP A 103 23.11 -8.63 -1.67
C TRP A 103 23.65 -7.55 -0.74
N ASN A 104 24.46 -6.66 -1.31
CA ASN A 104 24.93 -5.44 -0.65
C ASN A 104 24.26 -4.19 -1.25
N ASP A 105 24.26 -3.11 -0.45
CA ASP A 105 23.69 -1.80 -0.80
C ASP A 105 24.76 -0.81 -1.30
N GLU A 106 25.97 -1.33 -1.56
CA GLU A 106 27.13 -0.63 -2.12
C GLU A 106 27.76 -1.51 -3.22
N PRO A 107 28.43 -0.91 -4.23
CA PRO A 107 29.06 -1.67 -5.31
C PRO A 107 30.17 -2.58 -4.79
N VAL A 108 30.23 -3.80 -5.33
CA VAL A 108 31.29 -4.76 -5.02
C VAL A 108 32.03 -5.15 -6.30
N GLY A 109 33.36 -5.14 -6.24
CA GLY A 109 34.23 -5.54 -7.35
C GLY A 109 34.64 -4.38 -8.24
N ALA A 110 34.96 -4.70 -9.49
CA ALA A 110 35.46 -3.72 -10.46
C ALA A 110 34.37 -2.71 -10.84
N THR A 111 34.76 -1.43 -10.90
CA THR A 111 33.93 -0.37 -11.45
C THR A 111 33.81 -0.52 -12.97
N ILE A 112 32.71 -0.02 -13.52
CA ILE A 112 32.48 0.04 -14.97
C ILE A 112 32.24 1.47 -15.39
N SER A 113 32.54 1.78 -16.65
CA SER A 113 32.25 3.10 -17.25
C SER A 113 30.78 3.26 -17.63
N ALA A 114 30.08 2.16 -17.93
CA ALA A 114 28.67 2.18 -18.25
C ALA A 114 27.83 2.55 -17.02
N ASN A 115 26.86 3.43 -17.20
CA ASN A 115 25.92 3.82 -16.16
C ASN A 115 24.54 4.08 -16.77
N TYR A 116 23.51 3.94 -15.95
CA TYR A 116 22.14 4.30 -16.32
C TYR A 116 21.90 5.76 -15.93
N ASN A 117 21.41 6.58 -16.86
CA ASN A 117 21.16 8.01 -16.65
C ASN A 117 19.81 8.24 -15.95
N ASP A 118 19.78 8.04 -14.64
CA ASP A 118 18.58 8.23 -13.82
C ASP A 118 18.26 9.70 -13.51
N ALA A 119 19.20 10.61 -13.76
CA ALA A 119 18.95 12.05 -13.59
C ALA A 119 17.95 12.58 -14.63
N LEU A 120 18.03 12.10 -15.87
CA LEU A 120 17.06 12.44 -16.93
C LEU A 120 15.94 11.41 -17.05
N TYR A 121 16.23 10.14 -16.75
CA TYR A 121 15.30 9.03 -16.94
C TYR A 121 15.19 8.20 -15.66
N PRO A 122 14.60 8.74 -14.58
CA PRO A 122 14.52 8.05 -13.30
C PRO A 122 13.76 6.72 -13.44
N LEU A 123 14.10 5.75 -12.57
CA LEU A 123 13.36 4.50 -12.49
C LEU A 123 11.94 4.80 -11.98
N LEU A 124 10.93 4.53 -12.82
CA LEU A 124 9.55 4.84 -12.47
C LEU A 124 9.01 3.73 -11.55
N VAL A 125 8.45 4.14 -10.42
CA VAL A 125 7.79 3.24 -9.47
C VAL A 125 6.42 3.80 -9.11
N THR A 126 5.48 2.93 -8.79
CA THR A 126 4.12 3.32 -8.40
C THR A 126 3.77 2.70 -7.06
N ASN A 127 2.93 3.38 -6.26
CA ASN A 127 2.46 2.86 -4.98
C ASN A 127 1.73 1.51 -5.12
N LYS A 128 1.08 1.27 -6.27
CA LYS A 128 0.35 0.03 -6.57
C LYS A 128 1.26 -1.11 -7.02
N GLY A 129 2.37 -0.81 -7.69
CA GLY A 129 3.23 -1.84 -8.32
C GLY A 129 4.45 -2.23 -7.49
N ALA A 130 5.07 -1.25 -6.82
CA ALA A 130 6.33 -1.45 -6.13
C ALA A 130 6.18 -2.38 -4.92
N ILE A 131 7.18 -3.24 -4.74
CA ILE A 131 7.35 -4.08 -3.55
C ILE A 131 8.63 -3.68 -2.81
N GLN A 132 8.73 -4.03 -1.53
CA GLN A 132 9.97 -3.89 -0.78
C GLN A 132 10.95 -4.96 -1.27
N GLU A 133 11.93 -4.59 -2.09
CA GLU A 133 12.78 -5.57 -2.77
C GLU A 133 14.12 -4.95 -3.20
N ARG A 134 15.14 -5.81 -3.29
CA ARG A 134 16.44 -5.48 -3.86
C ARG A 134 16.55 -6.13 -5.23
N TRP A 135 16.83 -5.32 -6.25
CA TRP A 135 16.86 -5.77 -7.65
C TRP A 135 18.26 -5.67 -8.24
N TYR A 136 18.61 -6.64 -9.07
CA TYR A 136 19.70 -6.49 -10.00
C TYR A 136 19.26 -6.77 -11.42
N ILE A 137 19.70 -5.92 -12.34
CA ILE A 137 19.67 -6.16 -13.77
C ILE A 137 21.06 -6.62 -14.17
N GLN A 138 21.17 -7.82 -14.73
CA GLN A 138 22.44 -8.36 -15.22
C GLN A 138 22.38 -8.52 -16.73
N PHE A 139 23.28 -7.86 -17.44
CA PHE A 139 23.46 -8.04 -18.87
C PHE A 139 24.00 -9.44 -19.14
N VAL A 140 23.33 -10.18 -20.01
CA VAL A 140 23.80 -11.49 -20.52
C VAL A 140 24.49 -11.33 -21.88
N SER A 141 24.22 -10.22 -22.55
CA SER A 141 24.90 -9.72 -23.73
C SER A 141 24.74 -8.20 -23.78
N PRO A 142 25.44 -7.45 -24.67
CA PRO A 142 25.22 -6.00 -24.80
C PRO A 142 23.78 -5.60 -25.17
N THR A 143 22.97 -6.52 -25.68
CA THR A 143 21.61 -6.26 -26.17
C THR A 143 20.51 -6.94 -25.35
N GLU A 144 20.87 -7.74 -24.34
CA GLU A 144 19.91 -8.48 -23.52
C GLU A 144 20.35 -8.52 -22.06
N PHE A 145 19.40 -8.37 -21.15
CA PHE A 145 19.59 -8.49 -19.71
C PHE A 145 18.46 -9.29 -19.05
N LYS A 146 18.77 -9.79 -17.86
CA LYS A 146 17.81 -10.41 -16.94
C LYS A 146 17.62 -9.55 -15.70
N CYS A 147 16.45 -9.63 -15.09
CA CYS A 147 16.14 -8.98 -13.82
C CYS A 147 15.94 -10.03 -12.75
N VAL A 148 16.53 -9.81 -11.57
CA VAL A 148 16.42 -10.71 -10.43
C VAL A 148 16.15 -9.89 -9.18
N GLY A 149 15.12 -10.27 -8.43
CA GLY A 149 14.86 -9.79 -7.07
C GLY A 149 15.51 -10.71 -6.04
N GLU A 150 15.88 -10.19 -4.87
CA GLU A 150 16.43 -11.01 -3.79
C GLU A 150 15.45 -12.08 -3.33
N TYR A 151 14.19 -11.70 -3.12
CA TYR A 151 13.15 -12.61 -2.66
C TYR A 151 12.27 -13.11 -3.81
N THR A 152 12.04 -12.25 -4.80
CA THR A 152 11.20 -12.56 -5.98
C THR A 152 11.91 -13.51 -6.95
N GLY A 153 13.24 -13.60 -6.89
CA GLY A 153 14.03 -14.39 -7.82
C GLY A 153 14.09 -13.80 -9.22
N GLU A 154 14.51 -14.61 -10.19
CA GLU A 154 14.66 -14.20 -11.58
C GLU A 154 13.29 -14.03 -12.24
N LEU A 155 13.04 -12.85 -12.80
CA LEU A 155 11.81 -12.56 -13.51
C LEU A 155 11.84 -13.22 -14.90
N SER A 156 10.69 -13.75 -15.31
CA SER A 156 10.54 -14.42 -16.62
C SER A 156 10.73 -13.47 -17.80
N LEU A 157 10.37 -12.19 -17.64
CA LEU A 157 10.55 -11.18 -18.67
C LEU A 157 12.02 -10.81 -18.82
N ARG A 158 12.61 -11.17 -19.96
CA ARG A 158 13.91 -10.66 -20.42
C ARG A 158 13.77 -9.21 -20.89
N GLY A 159 14.82 -8.42 -20.69
CA GLY A 159 14.86 -7.03 -21.12
C GLY A 159 15.99 -6.76 -22.10
N SER A 160 15.90 -5.62 -22.76
CA SER A 160 16.88 -5.14 -23.72
C SER A 160 17.04 -3.63 -23.52
N PRO A 161 18.26 -3.06 -23.66
CA PRO A 161 18.44 -1.62 -23.55
C PRO A 161 17.74 -0.83 -24.68
N SER A 162 17.22 -1.50 -25.71
CA SER A 162 16.54 -0.87 -26.85
C SER A 162 15.04 -0.64 -26.64
N VAL A 163 14.44 -1.16 -25.57
CA VAL A 163 13.00 -1.05 -25.27
C VAL A 163 12.76 -0.79 -23.79
N ASP A 164 11.64 -0.15 -23.47
CA ASP A 164 11.25 0.06 -22.07
C ASP A 164 11.04 -1.29 -21.37
N TYR A 165 11.56 -1.42 -20.16
CA TYR A 165 11.46 -2.62 -19.35
C TYR A 165 10.51 -2.39 -18.18
N ALA A 166 9.36 -3.06 -18.19
CA ALA A 166 8.28 -2.87 -17.22
C ALA A 166 7.70 -4.23 -16.78
N PRO A 167 8.40 -5.02 -15.95
CA PRO A 167 7.95 -6.34 -15.54
C PRO A 167 6.71 -6.25 -14.64
N LEU A 168 5.68 -7.04 -14.96
CA LEU A 168 4.40 -7.02 -14.24
C LEU A 168 4.50 -7.66 -12.85
N ASN A 169 3.90 -7.00 -11.87
CA ASN A 169 3.59 -7.57 -10.57
C ASN A 169 2.35 -8.46 -10.70
N PRO A 170 2.45 -9.79 -10.46
CA PRO A 170 1.32 -10.71 -10.63
C PRO A 170 0.20 -10.48 -9.61
N VAL A 171 0.48 -9.82 -8.49
CA VAL A 171 -0.52 -9.52 -7.45
C VAL A 171 -1.41 -8.35 -7.85
N THR A 172 -0.83 -7.31 -8.47
CA THR A 172 -1.53 -6.04 -8.72
C THR A 172 -1.82 -5.76 -10.19
N GLY A 173 -1.24 -6.54 -11.10
CA GLY A 173 -1.41 -6.41 -12.55
C GLY A 173 -0.74 -5.17 -13.16
N VAL A 174 0.06 -4.43 -12.38
CA VAL A 174 0.84 -3.27 -12.84
C VAL A 174 2.34 -3.53 -12.68
N PRO A 175 3.22 -2.82 -13.41
CA PRO A 175 4.66 -3.07 -13.31
C PRO A 175 5.24 -2.86 -11.91
N TYR A 176 6.21 -3.69 -11.50
CA TYR A 176 6.99 -3.46 -10.27
C TYR A 176 7.72 -2.12 -10.30
N PHE A 177 8.33 -1.82 -11.44
CA PHE A 177 9.00 -0.59 -11.80
C PHE A 177 9.06 -0.49 -13.33
N THR A 178 9.49 0.64 -13.87
CA THR A 178 9.76 0.82 -15.30
C THR A 178 11.11 1.47 -15.52
N ILE A 179 11.92 0.85 -16.37
CA ILE A 179 13.21 1.38 -16.83
C ILE A 179 13.01 1.87 -18.26
N LYS A 180 13.35 3.14 -18.51
CA LYS A 180 13.24 3.75 -19.84
C LYS A 180 14.44 3.39 -20.69
N LYS A 181 14.20 3.06 -21.97
CA LYS A 181 15.28 2.72 -22.90
C LYS A 181 16.30 3.86 -23.06
N GLU A 182 15.83 5.11 -23.01
CA GLU A 182 16.64 6.31 -23.21
C GLU A 182 17.66 6.54 -22.08
N GLY A 183 17.46 5.90 -20.92
CA GLY A 183 18.41 5.97 -19.81
C GLY A 183 19.66 5.11 -20.01
N TRP A 184 19.64 4.16 -20.95
CA TRP A 184 20.81 3.33 -21.23
C TRP A 184 21.84 4.08 -22.05
N GLY A 185 23.02 4.33 -21.45
CA GLY A 185 24.20 4.78 -22.17
C GLY A 185 24.91 3.65 -22.94
N SER A 186 26.05 3.96 -23.55
CA SER A 186 26.93 2.97 -24.17
C SER A 186 27.82 2.24 -23.15
N GLY A 187 28.41 1.10 -23.55
CA GLY A 187 29.44 0.41 -22.76
C GLY A 187 28.95 -0.77 -21.92
N TRP A 188 27.67 -1.15 -22.05
CA TRP A 188 27.15 -2.35 -21.40
C TRP A 188 27.70 -3.62 -22.04
N ALA A 189 28.22 -4.51 -21.20
CA ALA A 189 28.80 -5.78 -21.60
C ALA A 189 28.18 -6.92 -20.80
N ASN A 190 28.40 -8.16 -21.25
CA ASN A 190 28.00 -9.35 -20.51
C ASN A 190 28.55 -9.30 -19.08
N SER A 191 27.75 -9.77 -18.13
CA SER A 191 27.94 -9.71 -16.67
C SER A 191 27.72 -8.35 -16.02
N ASN A 192 27.77 -7.22 -16.73
CA ASN A 192 27.56 -5.91 -16.11
C ASN A 192 26.22 -5.87 -15.37
N VAL A 193 26.24 -5.25 -14.19
CA VAL A 193 25.08 -5.20 -13.31
C VAL A 193 24.68 -3.76 -13.01
N LEU A 194 23.39 -3.48 -13.10
CA LEU A 194 22.73 -2.34 -12.49
C LEU A 194 21.97 -2.81 -11.24
N ARG A 195 22.28 -2.25 -10.07
CA ARG A 195 21.60 -2.50 -8.80
C ARG A 195 20.75 -1.30 -8.42
N PHE A 196 19.60 -1.58 -7.83
CA PHE A 196 18.76 -0.61 -7.14
C PHE A 196 17.82 -1.35 -6.19
N ASN A 197 17.23 -0.61 -5.25
CA ASN A 197 16.22 -1.14 -4.34
C ASN A 197 14.91 -0.40 -4.57
N THR A 198 13.78 -1.10 -4.46
CA THR A 198 12.45 -0.49 -4.39
C THR A 198 11.97 -0.49 -2.95
N ILE A 199 11.48 0.66 -2.50
CA ILE A 199 10.75 0.83 -1.25
C ILE A 199 9.28 0.87 -1.61
N ALA A 200 8.48 -0.01 -1.02
CA ALA A 200 7.04 -0.04 -1.26
C ALA A 200 6.30 1.00 -0.42
N ALA A 201 5.13 1.41 -0.89
CA ALA A 201 4.17 2.17 -0.09
C ALA A 201 3.35 1.23 0.80
N ASN A 202 4.04 0.39 1.58
CA ASN A 202 3.43 -0.51 2.56
C ASN A 202 4.01 -0.25 3.95
N PHE A 203 3.14 -0.23 4.96
CA PHE A 203 3.56 -0.15 6.36
C PHE A 203 3.19 -1.47 7.04
N PRO A 204 4.17 -2.30 7.45
CA PRO A 204 3.89 -3.57 8.07
C PRO A 204 3.28 -3.35 9.46
N VAL A 205 2.11 -3.95 9.69
CA VAL A 205 1.42 -3.93 11.00
C VAL A 205 1.29 -5.35 11.49
N TRP A 206 1.66 -5.59 12.74
CA TRP A 206 1.50 -6.88 13.41
C TRP A 206 0.40 -6.76 14.45
N VAL A 207 -0.52 -7.72 14.45
CA VAL A 207 -1.68 -7.71 15.32
C VAL A 207 -1.60 -8.93 16.21
N ILE A 208 -1.57 -8.71 17.51
CA ILE A 208 -1.62 -9.77 18.52
C ILE A 208 -2.92 -9.58 19.29
N ARG A 209 -3.70 -10.63 19.37
CA ARG A 209 -4.91 -10.67 20.19
C ARG A 209 -4.63 -11.44 21.45
N THR A 210 -4.84 -10.81 22.60
CA THR A 210 -4.76 -11.45 23.92
C THR A 210 -6.10 -11.37 24.62
N VAL A 211 -6.43 -12.41 25.38
CA VAL A 211 -7.59 -12.42 26.28
C VAL A 211 -7.07 -12.54 27.71
N ARG A 212 -7.73 -11.86 28.66
CA ARG A 212 -7.40 -12.03 30.08
C ARG A 212 -7.85 -13.42 30.53
N GLN A 213 -7.15 -14.02 31.48
CA GLN A 213 -7.64 -15.24 32.12
C GLN A 213 -8.96 -14.92 32.85
N SER A 214 -10.03 -15.60 32.45
CA SER A 214 -11.34 -15.55 33.08
C SER A 214 -12.08 -16.85 32.81
N GLU A 215 -13.17 -17.08 33.56
CA GLU A 215 -14.17 -18.08 33.16
C GLU A 215 -14.69 -17.76 31.74
N PRO A 216 -14.92 -18.76 30.87
CA PRO A 216 -15.44 -18.53 29.52
C PRO A 216 -16.86 -17.94 29.60
N ALA A 217 -16.99 -16.63 29.42
CA ALA A 217 -18.27 -15.93 29.55
C ALA A 217 -18.94 -15.61 28.21
N VAL A 218 -18.21 -15.65 27.09
CA VAL A 218 -18.70 -15.20 25.77
C VAL A 218 -18.34 -16.24 24.70
N LEU A 219 -19.32 -16.61 23.88
CA LEU A 219 -19.19 -17.60 22.79
C LEU A 219 -18.43 -17.07 21.57
N SER A 220 -18.40 -15.74 21.37
CA SER A 220 -17.75 -15.11 20.22
C SER A 220 -17.21 -13.73 20.54
N ASP A 221 -15.99 -13.46 20.12
CA ASP A 221 -15.35 -12.15 20.17
C ASP A 221 -14.96 -11.72 18.77
N GLN A 222 -15.10 -10.43 18.49
CA GLN A 222 -14.75 -9.81 17.21
C GLN A 222 -13.84 -8.62 17.40
N PHE A 223 -12.94 -8.38 16.45
CA PHE A 223 -12.19 -7.14 16.33
C PHE A 223 -12.23 -6.68 14.87
N GLN A 224 -12.09 -5.38 14.67
CA GLN A 224 -12.07 -4.78 13.33
C GLN A 224 -10.85 -3.88 13.21
N ILE A 225 -10.18 -3.95 12.06
CA ILE A 225 -9.14 -3.00 11.66
C ILE A 225 -9.70 -2.17 10.52
N MET A 226 -9.54 -0.86 10.65
CA MET A 226 -9.94 0.09 9.62
C MET A 226 -8.70 0.88 9.20
N LEU A 227 -8.42 0.88 7.91
CA LEU A 227 -7.43 1.78 7.32
C LEU A 227 -8.08 3.15 7.15
N ARG A 228 -7.38 4.18 7.60
CA ARG A 228 -7.77 5.58 7.40
C ARG A 228 -6.62 6.27 6.67
N GLY A 229 -6.94 6.86 5.53
CA GLY A 229 -6.04 7.72 4.77
C GLY A 229 -6.78 9.00 4.41
N ASP A 230 -6.03 10.06 4.18
CA ASP A 230 -6.56 11.22 3.49
C ASP A 230 -6.60 10.93 1.98
N PHE A 231 -7.56 11.50 1.29
CA PHE A 231 -7.57 11.54 -0.17
C PHE A 231 -7.60 13.01 -0.55
N ASP A 232 -6.56 13.47 -1.23
CA ASP A 232 -6.52 14.83 -1.73
C ASP A 232 -7.66 14.99 -2.74
N ARG A 233 -8.67 15.78 -2.38
CA ARG A 233 -9.71 16.16 -3.33
C ARG A 233 -9.05 17.12 -4.31
N VAL A 234 -8.82 16.66 -5.54
CA VAL A 234 -8.48 17.56 -6.64
C VAL A 234 -9.60 18.61 -6.71
N VAL A 235 -9.27 19.85 -6.34
CA VAL A 235 -10.14 21.02 -6.50
C VAL A 235 -10.01 21.53 -7.94
#